data_AF-A0A966DLB0-F1
#
_entry.id   AF-A0A966DLB0-F1
#
_cell.length_a   1.000
_cell.length_b   1.000
_cell.length_c   1.000
_cell.angle_alpha   90.00
_cell.angle_beta   90.00
_cell.angle_gamma   90.00
#
_symmetry.space_group_name_H-M   'P 1'
#
loop_
_entity.id
_entity.type
_entity.pdbx_description
1 polymer ?
#
loop_
_entity_poly.entity_id
_entity_poly.type
_entity_poly.pdbx_seq_one_letter_code
_entity_poly.pdbx_strand_id
1 'polypeptide(L)'
;LEINRTVSIPSAFYQSEINGRFDNFALAGGLMEGEHQGDFSFDDTDPYKIIEGASYSLAVKYDPALDAYLDSVITLIAAAQEEDGYLTTCVTNRCTRLSGWWGSSRWERVNSHELYNCGHLYEAAVAHYKATGKRSLLEVALRNADLICEVFGPGEEQIHYPSGHPIIEMALVKLYRVTGDEKYLDQARYFVDEAGRLTNGRSPGIYSQDHLPIVEQQEVVGHAVRAAYLFSGAADVASLQQDSVLFNAVSRLWNNMVARKLYITGGIGSRPQGEGFGPDYELNNFNNYCETCAAVANVFWNHRMFLATGEAKYIDLLERTLYNGLVAGVSLSGDKFFYDNPLASLGGH
;
A
#
# COMPACT_ATOMS: atom_id res chain seq x y z
N LEU A 1 0.87 -9.71 19.40
CA LEU A 1 0.21 -10.79 18.63
C LEU A 1 -1.17 -11.12 19.19
N GLU A 2 -1.32 -11.61 20.42
CA GLU A 2 -2.66 -11.95 20.97
C GLU A 2 -3.60 -10.74 21.03
N ILE A 3 -3.11 -9.57 21.46
CA ILE A 3 -3.89 -8.32 21.47
C ILE A 3 -4.41 -7.97 20.06
N ASN A 4 -3.57 -8.11 19.02
CA ASN A 4 -4.02 -7.86 17.65
C ASN A 4 -5.15 -8.82 17.24
N ARG A 5 -5.03 -10.11 17.62
CA ARG A 5 -6.02 -11.15 17.31
C ARG A 5 -7.36 -10.90 18.01
N THR A 6 -7.33 -10.54 19.29
CA THR A 6 -8.55 -10.48 20.13
C THR A 6 -9.13 -9.08 20.27
N VAL A 7 -8.36 -8.03 19.94
CA VAL A 7 -8.79 -6.63 20.05
C VAL A 7 -8.65 -5.91 18.73
N SER A 8 -7.43 -5.72 18.21
CA SER A 8 -7.23 -4.81 17.06
C SER A 8 -7.96 -5.24 15.80
N ILE A 9 -7.90 -6.51 15.41
CA ILE A 9 -8.59 -7.03 14.22
C ILE A 9 -10.12 -6.91 14.39
N PRO A 10 -10.74 -7.40 15.49
CA PRO A 10 -12.17 -7.17 15.74
C PRO A 10 -12.57 -5.69 15.77
N SER A 11 -11.79 -4.83 16.41
CA SER A 11 -12.05 -3.39 16.46
C SER A 11 -11.98 -2.75 15.07
N ALA A 12 -11.03 -3.14 14.24
CA ALA A 12 -10.92 -2.64 12.87
C ALA A 12 -12.11 -3.09 12.00
N PHE A 13 -12.52 -4.36 12.10
CA PHE A 13 -13.73 -4.85 11.44
C PHE A 13 -14.99 -4.09 11.87
N TYR A 14 -15.15 -3.88 13.17
CA TYR A 14 -16.25 -3.08 13.71
C TYR A 14 -16.24 -1.65 13.15
N GLN A 15 -15.08 -1.00 13.08
CA GLN A 15 -14.96 0.33 12.46
C GLN A 15 -15.32 0.30 10.97
N SER A 16 -14.92 -0.74 10.23
CA SER A 16 -15.31 -0.90 8.83
C SER A 16 -16.83 -1.09 8.66
N GLU A 17 -17.49 -1.82 9.56
CA GLU A 17 -18.95 -1.97 9.56
C GLU A 17 -19.66 -0.63 9.79
N ILE A 18 -19.33 0.07 10.89
CA ILE A 18 -20.08 1.28 11.26
C ILE A 18 -19.82 2.49 10.36
N ASN A 19 -18.70 2.48 9.62
CA ASN A 19 -18.37 3.52 8.65
C ASN A 19 -18.72 3.13 7.20
N GLY A 20 -19.52 2.06 7.02
CA GLY A 20 -20.10 1.68 5.72
C GLY A 20 -19.10 1.10 4.71
N ARG A 21 -17.91 0.64 5.15
CA ARG A 21 -16.89 0.10 4.24
C ARG A 21 -17.38 -1.16 3.53
N PHE A 22 -18.05 -2.06 4.24
CA PHE A 22 -18.63 -3.28 3.65
C PHE A 22 -19.87 -2.99 2.82
N ASP A 23 -20.69 -2.04 3.27
CA ASP A 23 -21.90 -1.62 2.55
C ASP A 23 -21.56 -1.02 1.18
N ASN A 24 -20.41 -0.35 1.04
CA ASN A 24 -19.95 0.15 -0.26
C ASN A 24 -19.73 -0.97 -1.30
N PHE A 25 -19.22 -2.13 -0.87
CA PHE A 25 -19.10 -3.31 -1.74
C PHE A 25 -20.47 -3.93 -2.03
N ALA A 26 -21.34 -4.05 -1.01
CA ALA A 26 -22.69 -4.56 -1.21
C ALA A 26 -23.51 -3.69 -2.18
N LEU A 27 -23.37 -2.37 -2.10
CA LEU A 27 -23.97 -1.40 -3.01
C LEU A 27 -23.42 -1.55 -4.43
N ALA A 28 -22.11 -1.69 -4.58
CA ALA A 28 -21.45 -1.90 -5.88
C ALA A 28 -21.88 -3.21 -6.54
N GLY A 29 -22.09 -4.26 -5.75
CA GLY A 29 -22.59 -5.54 -6.23
C GLY A 29 -24.11 -5.61 -6.41
N GLY A 30 -24.85 -4.51 -6.19
CA GLY A 30 -26.31 -4.48 -6.29
C GLY A 30 -27.02 -5.35 -5.26
N LEU A 31 -26.35 -5.72 -4.17
CA LEU A 31 -26.92 -6.51 -3.06
C LEU A 31 -27.75 -5.65 -2.10
N MET A 32 -27.57 -4.32 -2.16
CA MET A 32 -28.37 -3.36 -1.42
C MET A 32 -28.55 -2.06 -2.20
N GLU A 33 -29.56 -1.27 -1.81
CA GLU A 33 -29.76 0.10 -2.27
C GLU A 33 -29.26 1.09 -1.19
N GLY A 34 -28.73 2.24 -1.61
CA GLY A 34 -28.22 3.26 -0.70
C GLY A 34 -27.26 4.24 -1.35
N GLU A 35 -26.54 4.99 -0.52
CA GLU A 35 -25.49 5.92 -0.95
C GLU A 35 -24.12 5.46 -0.44
N HIS A 36 -23.10 5.61 -1.28
CA HIS A 36 -21.71 5.29 -0.93
C HIS A 36 -21.23 6.15 0.26
N GLN A 37 -20.72 5.49 1.30
CA GLN A 37 -20.23 6.08 2.54
C GLN A 37 -18.70 6.22 2.54
N GLY A 38 -18.16 7.08 3.39
CA GLY A 38 -16.73 7.32 3.48
C GLY A 38 -16.25 8.57 2.75
N ASP A 39 -15.03 9.00 3.04
CA ASP A 39 -14.51 10.32 2.63
C ASP A 39 -13.36 10.24 1.64
N PHE A 40 -12.87 9.04 1.35
CA PHE A 40 -11.72 8.84 0.49
C PHE A 40 -11.95 7.75 -0.55
N SER A 41 -11.38 7.95 -1.74
CA SER A 41 -11.43 6.97 -2.84
C SER A 41 -10.66 5.67 -2.54
N PHE A 42 -9.86 5.67 -1.48
CA PHE A 42 -9.08 4.53 -1.01
C PHE A 42 -9.69 3.81 0.21
N ASP A 43 -10.93 4.16 0.59
CA ASP A 43 -11.63 3.54 1.72
C ASP A 43 -11.85 2.02 1.54
N ASP A 44 -11.86 1.53 0.30
CA ASP A 44 -11.88 0.09 -0.04
C ASP A 44 -10.68 -0.67 0.55
N THR A 45 -9.55 0.02 0.76
CA THR A 45 -8.32 -0.61 1.25
C THR A 45 -8.37 -0.98 2.72
N ASP A 46 -9.26 -0.39 3.51
CA ASP A 46 -9.40 -0.71 4.92
C ASP A 46 -9.82 -2.18 5.10
N PRO A 47 -10.93 -2.65 4.51
CA PRO A 47 -11.26 -4.07 4.41
C PRO A 47 -10.10 -4.95 3.95
N TYR A 48 -9.38 -4.57 2.89
CA TYR A 48 -8.29 -5.39 2.34
C TYR A 48 -7.16 -5.56 3.37
N LYS A 49 -6.67 -4.47 3.98
CA LYS A 49 -5.62 -4.52 5.00
C LYS A 49 -6.04 -5.30 6.24
N ILE A 50 -7.31 -5.19 6.66
CA ILE A 50 -7.81 -5.94 7.82
C ILE A 50 -7.90 -7.44 7.48
N ILE A 51 -8.34 -7.81 6.28
CA ILE A 51 -8.30 -9.20 5.79
C ILE A 51 -6.86 -9.72 5.77
N GLU A 52 -5.89 -8.92 5.31
CA GLU A 52 -4.48 -9.30 5.30
C GLU A 52 -3.99 -9.62 6.73
N GLY A 53 -4.25 -8.72 7.69
CA GLY A 53 -3.90 -8.91 9.10
C GLY A 53 -4.60 -10.10 9.75
N ALA A 54 -5.89 -10.28 9.47
CA ALA A 54 -6.68 -11.43 9.93
C ALA A 54 -6.13 -12.75 9.36
N SER A 55 -5.72 -12.75 8.09
CA SER A 55 -5.12 -13.91 7.44
C SER A 55 -3.80 -14.30 8.09
N TYR A 56 -2.92 -13.34 8.39
CA TYR A 56 -1.70 -13.63 9.16
C TYR A 56 -2.00 -14.17 10.56
N SER A 57 -3.06 -13.67 11.21
CA SER A 57 -3.50 -14.21 12.50
C SER A 57 -3.98 -15.66 12.37
N LEU A 58 -4.78 -16.00 11.35
CA LEU A 58 -5.25 -17.36 11.08
C LEU A 58 -4.09 -18.33 10.81
N ALA A 59 -3.04 -17.88 10.11
CA ALA A 59 -1.85 -18.69 9.84
C ALA A 59 -1.07 -19.06 11.13
N VAL A 60 -1.12 -18.22 12.16
CA VAL A 60 -0.48 -18.49 13.47
C VAL A 60 -1.40 -19.31 14.36
N LYS A 61 -2.69 -18.94 14.44
CA LYS A 61 -3.69 -19.60 15.27
C LYS A 61 -5.03 -19.57 14.56
N TYR A 62 -5.39 -20.70 13.96
CA TYR A 62 -6.64 -20.85 13.24
C TYR A 62 -7.84 -20.61 14.14
N ASP A 63 -8.81 -19.85 13.64
CA ASP A 63 -10.06 -19.51 14.30
C ASP A 63 -11.20 -19.67 13.27
N PRO A 64 -12.05 -20.70 13.40
CA PRO A 64 -13.08 -20.98 12.41
C PRO A 64 -14.15 -19.88 12.33
N ALA A 65 -14.39 -19.12 13.40
CA ALA A 65 -15.36 -18.03 13.38
C ALA A 65 -14.82 -16.83 12.59
N LEU A 66 -13.53 -16.50 12.79
CA LEU A 66 -12.87 -15.47 11.99
C LEU A 66 -12.81 -15.87 10.51
N ASP A 67 -12.42 -17.11 10.20
CA ASP A 67 -12.35 -17.61 8.83
C ASP A 67 -13.72 -17.53 8.12
N ALA A 68 -14.81 -17.93 8.79
CA ALA A 68 -16.16 -17.80 8.24
C ALA A 68 -16.62 -16.33 8.08
N TYR A 69 -16.20 -15.44 8.97
CA TYR A 69 -16.45 -14.00 8.84
C TYR A 69 -15.70 -13.41 7.64
N LEU A 70 -14.43 -13.79 7.42
CA LEU A 70 -13.68 -13.40 6.23
C LEU A 70 -14.38 -13.89 4.95
N ASP A 71 -14.88 -15.13 4.90
CA ASP A 71 -15.63 -15.63 3.74
C ASP A 71 -16.86 -14.76 3.43
N SER A 72 -17.53 -14.24 4.46
CA SER A 72 -18.69 -13.35 4.31
C SER A 72 -18.29 -11.99 3.74
N VAL A 73 -17.21 -11.39 4.25
CA VAL A 73 -16.67 -10.12 3.72
C VAL A 73 -16.17 -10.29 2.28
N ILE A 74 -15.43 -11.36 2.00
CA ILE A 74 -14.92 -11.68 0.66
C ILE A 74 -16.06 -11.88 -0.34
N THR A 75 -17.20 -12.42 0.10
CA THR A 75 -18.40 -12.55 -0.75
C THR A 75 -18.91 -11.18 -1.22
N LEU A 76 -18.91 -10.15 -0.35
CA LEU A 76 -19.29 -8.79 -0.73
C LEU A 76 -18.29 -8.18 -1.72
N ILE A 77 -16.99 -8.34 -1.44
CA ILE A 77 -15.91 -7.86 -2.32
C ILE A 77 -16.03 -8.50 -3.72
N ALA A 78 -16.27 -9.81 -3.79
CA ALA A 78 -16.44 -10.52 -5.04
C ALA A 78 -17.69 -10.07 -5.81
N ALA A 79 -18.79 -9.78 -5.12
CA ALA A 79 -20.02 -9.29 -5.74
C ALA A 79 -19.85 -7.88 -6.33
N ALA A 80 -19.01 -7.04 -5.72
CA ALA A 80 -18.71 -5.70 -6.20
C ALA A 80 -17.82 -5.65 -7.44
N GLN A 81 -17.13 -6.74 -7.77
CA GLN A 81 -16.22 -6.79 -8.92
C GLN A 81 -17.02 -6.79 -10.23
N GLU A 82 -16.72 -5.85 -11.11
CA GLU A 82 -17.34 -5.75 -12.43
C GLU A 82 -16.92 -6.92 -13.34
N GLU A 83 -17.62 -7.11 -14.46
CA GLU A 83 -17.45 -8.28 -15.34
C GLU A 83 -16.01 -8.40 -15.90
N ASP A 84 -15.38 -7.27 -16.19
CA ASP A 84 -13.99 -7.19 -16.69
C ASP A 84 -12.94 -7.29 -15.58
N GLY A 85 -13.34 -7.41 -14.32
CA GLY A 85 -12.42 -7.50 -13.18
C GLY A 85 -12.16 -6.17 -12.46
N TYR A 86 -12.75 -5.06 -12.93
CA TYR A 86 -12.63 -3.76 -12.26
C TYR A 86 -13.24 -3.78 -10.86
N LEU A 87 -12.57 -3.17 -9.90
CA LEU A 87 -13.03 -3.09 -8.52
C LEU A 87 -12.53 -1.83 -7.83
N THR A 88 -13.35 -0.79 -7.82
CA THR A 88 -13.18 0.40 -6.98
C THR A 88 -14.57 0.97 -6.71
N THR A 89 -15.08 0.79 -5.49
CA THR A 89 -16.50 0.95 -5.19
C THR A 89 -16.98 2.39 -5.37
N CYS A 90 -16.14 3.40 -5.09
CA CYS A 90 -16.54 4.81 -5.27
C CYS A 90 -16.77 5.17 -6.74
N VAL A 91 -16.10 4.48 -7.68
CA VAL A 91 -16.28 4.69 -9.12
C VAL A 91 -17.48 3.89 -9.61
N THR A 92 -17.57 2.61 -9.26
CA THR A 92 -18.72 1.74 -9.62
C THR A 92 -20.05 2.29 -9.08
N ASN A 93 -20.07 2.78 -7.83
CA ASN A 93 -21.23 3.43 -7.21
C ASN A 93 -21.47 4.86 -7.70
N ARG A 94 -20.59 5.40 -8.55
CA ARG A 94 -20.65 6.78 -9.08
C ARG A 94 -20.75 7.83 -7.96
N CYS A 95 -19.92 7.70 -6.92
CA CYS A 95 -19.87 8.63 -5.80
C CYS A 95 -19.34 10.00 -6.27
N THR A 96 -20.24 10.91 -6.66
CA THR A 96 -19.88 12.23 -7.20
C THR A 96 -19.19 13.14 -6.19
N ARG A 97 -19.44 12.95 -4.88
CA ARG A 97 -18.72 13.64 -3.80
C ARG A 97 -17.21 13.37 -3.85
N LEU A 98 -16.81 12.19 -4.33
CA LEU A 98 -15.41 11.80 -4.48
C LEU A 98 -14.87 12.00 -5.90
N SER A 99 -15.65 12.55 -6.85
CA SER A 99 -15.22 12.75 -8.25
C SER A 99 -13.97 13.64 -8.39
N GLY A 100 -13.67 14.49 -7.40
CA GLY A 100 -12.40 15.23 -7.37
C GLY A 100 -11.16 14.33 -7.33
N TRP A 101 -11.29 13.10 -6.83
CA TRP A 101 -10.22 12.10 -6.78
C TRP A 101 -10.11 11.30 -8.08
N TRP A 102 -11.23 10.79 -8.59
CA TRP A 102 -11.25 9.81 -9.69
C TRP A 102 -11.64 10.37 -11.05
N GLY A 103 -12.22 11.57 -11.11
CA GLY A 103 -12.62 12.24 -12.35
C GLY A 103 -14.02 11.85 -12.83
N SER A 104 -14.15 11.62 -14.13
CA SER A 104 -15.40 11.28 -14.83
C SER A 104 -15.43 9.86 -15.39
N SER A 105 -14.28 9.17 -15.39
CA SER A 105 -14.14 7.81 -15.88
C SER A 105 -13.05 7.05 -15.09
N ARG A 106 -13.05 5.72 -15.21
CA ARG A 106 -12.01 4.86 -14.62
C ARG A 106 -10.64 5.31 -15.10
N TRP A 107 -9.64 5.29 -14.22
CA TRP A 107 -8.25 5.59 -14.57
C TRP A 107 -8.03 7.00 -15.16
N GLU A 108 -8.93 7.96 -14.95
CA GLU A 108 -8.72 9.31 -15.47
C GLU A 108 -7.66 10.07 -14.66
N ARG A 109 -7.63 9.83 -13.35
CA ARG A 109 -6.82 10.61 -12.41
C ARG A 109 -5.79 9.74 -11.74
N VAL A 110 -4.52 10.10 -11.89
CA VAL A 110 -3.40 9.36 -11.29
C VAL A 110 -3.49 9.21 -9.77
N ASN A 111 -4.06 10.20 -9.08
CA ASN A 111 -4.22 10.22 -7.63
C ASN A 111 -5.61 9.69 -7.20
N SER A 112 -6.35 8.99 -8.08
CA SER A 112 -7.62 8.34 -7.76
C SER A 112 -7.49 7.23 -6.72
N HIS A 113 -6.28 6.71 -6.52
CA HIS A 113 -5.99 5.52 -5.72
C HIS A 113 -6.58 4.21 -6.28
N GLU A 114 -7.09 4.17 -7.52
CA GLU A 114 -7.59 2.91 -8.09
C GLU A 114 -6.48 1.84 -8.12
N LEU A 115 -5.26 2.16 -8.58
CA LEU A 115 -4.11 1.23 -8.54
C LEU A 115 -3.61 0.94 -7.11
N TYR A 116 -3.78 1.88 -6.17
CA TYR A 116 -3.47 1.64 -4.76
C TYR A 116 -4.44 0.64 -4.13
N ASN A 117 -5.73 0.75 -4.46
CA ASN A 117 -6.76 -0.20 -4.05
C ASN A 117 -6.47 -1.59 -4.61
N CYS A 118 -6.06 -1.67 -5.88
CA CYS A 118 -5.63 -2.91 -6.51
C CYS A 118 -4.45 -3.55 -5.75
N GLY A 119 -3.41 -2.77 -5.42
CA GLY A 119 -2.26 -3.30 -4.68
C GLY A 119 -2.63 -3.90 -3.32
N HIS A 120 -3.45 -3.20 -2.52
CA HIS A 120 -3.91 -3.73 -1.23
C HIS A 120 -4.80 -4.97 -1.36
N LEU A 121 -5.66 -5.02 -2.38
CA LEU A 121 -6.44 -6.22 -2.70
C LEU A 121 -5.51 -7.42 -2.95
N TYR A 122 -4.44 -7.23 -3.72
CA TYR A 122 -3.50 -8.31 -4.06
C TYR A 122 -2.71 -8.78 -2.84
N GLU A 123 -2.26 -7.85 -1.98
CA GLU A 123 -1.56 -8.20 -0.73
C GLU A 123 -2.48 -9.04 0.18
N ALA A 124 -3.72 -8.61 0.36
CA ALA A 124 -4.74 -9.32 1.14
C ALA A 124 -5.06 -10.71 0.57
N ALA A 125 -5.24 -10.80 -0.74
CA ALA A 125 -5.53 -12.05 -1.43
C ALA A 125 -4.40 -13.08 -1.27
N VAL A 126 -3.15 -12.65 -1.41
CA VAL A 126 -1.97 -13.52 -1.23
C VAL A 126 -1.86 -13.99 0.21
N ALA A 127 -2.06 -13.10 1.19
CA ALA A 127 -2.03 -13.47 2.60
C ALA A 127 -3.14 -14.47 2.95
N HIS A 128 -4.37 -14.22 2.50
CA HIS A 128 -5.51 -15.10 2.71
C HIS A 128 -5.28 -16.48 2.10
N TYR A 129 -4.86 -16.55 0.84
CA TYR A 129 -4.56 -17.81 0.16
C TYR A 129 -3.49 -18.62 0.90
N LYS A 130 -2.41 -17.97 1.36
CA LYS A 130 -1.35 -18.65 2.13
C LYS A 130 -1.84 -19.15 3.49
N ALA A 131 -2.75 -18.44 4.14
CA ALA A 131 -3.25 -18.79 5.47
C ALA A 131 -4.30 -19.91 5.44
N THR A 132 -5.16 -19.94 4.43
CA THR A 132 -6.35 -20.81 4.41
C THR A 132 -6.35 -21.83 3.28
N GLY A 133 -5.52 -21.63 2.25
CA GLY A 133 -5.57 -22.39 0.98
C GLY A 133 -6.77 -22.05 0.09
N LYS A 134 -7.69 -21.18 0.54
CA LYS A 134 -8.87 -20.79 -0.22
C LYS A 134 -8.51 -19.80 -1.31
N ARG A 135 -9.16 -19.94 -2.47
CA ARG A 135 -8.94 -19.08 -3.64
C ARG A 135 -10.00 -17.99 -3.82
N SER A 136 -11.00 -17.92 -2.96
CA SER A 136 -12.13 -16.97 -3.10
C SER A 136 -11.69 -15.52 -3.32
N LEU A 137 -10.81 -14.99 -2.48
CA LEU A 137 -10.25 -13.64 -2.67
C LEU A 137 -9.13 -13.61 -3.74
N LEU A 138 -8.40 -14.71 -3.91
CA LEU A 138 -7.34 -14.80 -4.92
C LEU A 138 -7.90 -14.67 -6.34
N GLU A 139 -9.02 -15.33 -6.67
CA GLU A 139 -9.64 -15.21 -8.00
C GLU A 139 -10.11 -13.78 -8.29
N VAL A 140 -10.63 -13.06 -7.28
CA VAL A 140 -10.99 -11.64 -7.41
C VAL A 140 -9.74 -10.81 -7.74
N ALA A 141 -8.65 -11.00 -6.98
CA ALA A 141 -7.39 -10.32 -7.22
C ALA A 141 -6.79 -10.64 -8.61
N LEU A 142 -6.86 -11.90 -9.07
CA LEU A 142 -6.32 -12.31 -10.36
C LEU A 142 -7.09 -11.68 -11.52
N ARG A 143 -8.43 -11.69 -11.49
CA ARG A 143 -9.25 -11.01 -12.52
C ARG A 143 -8.95 -9.51 -12.58
N ASN A 144 -8.77 -8.89 -11.41
CA ASN A 144 -8.40 -7.49 -11.36
C ASN A 144 -6.97 -7.23 -11.88
N ALA A 145 -6.00 -8.07 -11.52
CA ALA A 145 -4.62 -7.96 -12.00
C ALA A 145 -4.50 -8.20 -13.51
N ASP A 146 -5.30 -9.10 -14.06
CA ASP A 146 -5.40 -9.35 -15.50
C ASP A 146 -5.89 -8.10 -16.23
N LEU A 147 -6.96 -7.45 -15.73
CA LEU A 147 -7.41 -6.16 -16.24
C LEU A 147 -6.32 -5.09 -16.18
N ILE A 148 -5.54 -5.03 -15.09
CA ILE A 148 -4.43 -4.07 -15.00
C ILE A 148 -3.38 -4.32 -16.09
N CYS A 149 -3.05 -5.57 -16.39
CA CYS A 149 -2.10 -5.92 -17.46
C CYS A 149 -2.64 -5.58 -18.86
N GLU A 150 -3.96 -5.57 -19.04
CA GLU A 150 -4.60 -5.15 -20.30
C GLU A 150 -4.65 -3.62 -20.43
N VAL A 151 -4.98 -2.90 -19.36
CA VAL A 151 -5.20 -1.45 -19.38
C VAL A 151 -3.91 -0.64 -19.34
N PHE A 152 -2.90 -1.09 -18.59
CA PHE A 152 -1.66 -0.34 -18.37
C PHE A 152 -0.47 -1.08 -18.97
N GLY A 153 0.38 -0.37 -19.71
CA GLY A 153 1.56 -0.98 -20.31
C GLY A 153 2.16 -0.13 -21.43
N PRO A 154 3.13 -0.67 -22.18
CA PRO A 154 3.83 0.06 -23.22
C PRO A 154 3.07 0.14 -24.57
N GLY A 155 1.95 -0.56 -24.71
CA GLY A 155 1.16 -0.59 -25.95
C GLY A 155 0.51 0.76 -26.26
N GLU A 156 0.32 1.08 -27.54
CA GLU A 156 -0.20 2.38 -28.01
C GLU A 156 -1.59 2.74 -27.44
N GLU A 157 -2.45 1.73 -27.25
CA GLU A 157 -3.81 1.89 -26.71
C GLU A 157 -3.88 1.80 -25.18
N GLN A 158 -2.76 1.49 -24.52
CA GLN A 158 -2.69 1.35 -23.06
C GLN A 158 -2.44 2.70 -22.37
N ILE A 159 -2.75 2.76 -21.09
CA ILE A 159 -2.51 3.92 -20.24
C ILE A 159 -1.05 3.97 -19.80
N HIS A 160 -0.37 5.09 -20.05
CA HIS A 160 1.07 5.28 -19.82
C HIS A 160 1.41 6.07 -18.55
N TYR A 161 1.04 5.55 -17.38
CA TYR A 161 1.51 6.09 -16.10
C TYR A 161 1.35 5.08 -14.95
N PRO A 162 2.16 5.17 -13.87
CA PRO A 162 2.04 4.32 -12.70
C PRO A 162 1.11 4.94 -11.64
N SER A 163 0.83 4.19 -10.56
CA SER A 163 0.00 4.69 -9.48
C SER A 163 0.49 6.04 -8.91
N GLY A 164 -0.43 6.97 -8.67
CA GLY A 164 -0.12 8.17 -7.90
C GLY A 164 0.26 7.86 -6.45
N HIS A 165 -0.16 6.71 -5.92
CA HIS A 165 0.23 6.17 -4.62
C HIS A 165 0.77 4.73 -4.81
N PRO A 166 2.09 4.56 -4.88
CA PRO A 166 2.73 3.26 -5.12
C PRO A 166 2.39 2.21 -4.06
N ILE A 167 2.28 0.96 -4.49
CA ILE A 167 2.14 -0.28 -3.70
C ILE A 167 1.91 -1.46 -4.65
N ILE A 168 1.23 -1.21 -5.77
CA ILE A 168 0.85 -2.24 -6.74
C ILE A 168 2.07 -2.99 -7.29
N GLU A 169 3.23 -2.33 -7.36
CA GLU A 169 4.49 -2.91 -7.81
C GLU A 169 4.92 -4.08 -6.92
N MET A 170 4.97 -3.87 -5.59
CA MET A 170 5.31 -4.95 -4.65
C MET A 170 4.21 -6.01 -4.55
N ALA A 171 2.96 -5.60 -4.73
CA ALA A 171 1.81 -6.50 -4.64
C ALA A 171 1.73 -7.45 -5.86
N LEU A 172 2.00 -6.95 -7.07
CA LEU A 172 2.12 -7.75 -8.29
C LEU A 172 3.27 -8.77 -8.20
N VAL A 173 4.40 -8.38 -7.58
CA VAL A 173 5.48 -9.35 -7.29
C VAL A 173 5.01 -10.45 -6.34
N LYS A 174 4.21 -10.12 -5.32
CA LYS A 174 3.61 -11.13 -4.43
C LYS A 174 2.66 -12.06 -5.20
N LEU A 175 1.85 -11.54 -6.14
CA LEU A 175 1.01 -12.36 -7.02
C LEU A 175 1.85 -13.30 -7.89
N TYR A 176 2.86 -12.77 -8.58
CA TYR A 176 3.82 -13.58 -9.34
C TYR A 176 4.38 -14.75 -8.52
N ARG A 177 4.79 -14.50 -7.27
CA ARG A 177 5.35 -15.54 -6.39
C ARG A 177 4.36 -16.66 -6.04
N VAL A 178 3.05 -16.42 -6.06
CA VAL A 178 2.04 -17.47 -5.77
C VAL A 178 1.41 -18.10 -7.00
N THR A 179 1.48 -17.44 -8.16
CA THR A 179 0.93 -17.96 -9.42
C THR A 179 1.98 -18.56 -10.34
N GLY A 180 3.21 -18.03 -10.31
CA GLY A 180 4.24 -18.29 -11.32
C GLY A 180 3.99 -17.61 -12.67
N ASP A 181 2.98 -16.74 -12.78
CA ASP A 181 2.65 -16.05 -14.03
C ASP A 181 3.52 -14.79 -14.21
N GLU A 182 4.47 -14.87 -15.15
CA GLU A 182 5.49 -13.83 -15.40
C GLU A 182 4.89 -12.47 -15.75
N LYS A 183 3.68 -12.43 -16.33
CA LYS A 183 3.05 -11.16 -16.72
C LYS A 183 2.89 -10.20 -15.54
N TYR A 184 2.70 -10.71 -14.31
CA TYR A 184 2.59 -9.86 -13.13
C TYR A 184 3.94 -9.27 -12.71
N LEU A 185 5.05 -10.01 -12.89
CA LEU A 185 6.38 -9.47 -12.66
C LEU A 185 6.75 -8.42 -13.71
N ASP A 186 6.38 -8.67 -14.97
CA ASP A 186 6.58 -7.72 -16.07
C ASP A 186 5.75 -6.45 -15.88
N GLN A 187 4.50 -6.57 -15.39
CA GLN A 187 3.66 -5.42 -15.06
C GLN A 187 4.23 -4.61 -13.88
N ALA A 188 4.75 -5.29 -12.85
CA ALA A 188 5.44 -4.62 -11.75
C ALA A 188 6.67 -3.85 -12.24
N ARG A 189 7.46 -4.47 -13.13
CA ARG A 189 8.61 -3.83 -13.78
C ARG A 189 8.20 -2.61 -14.59
N TYR A 190 7.14 -2.71 -15.38
CA TYR A 190 6.61 -1.59 -16.16
C TYR A 190 6.29 -0.38 -15.26
N PHE A 191 5.56 -0.57 -14.16
CA PHE A 191 5.21 0.53 -13.27
C PHE A 191 6.44 1.15 -12.58
N VAL A 192 7.41 0.33 -12.17
CA VAL A 192 8.68 0.81 -11.61
C VAL A 192 9.46 1.65 -12.64
N ASP A 193 9.52 1.20 -13.89
CA ASP A 193 10.24 1.89 -14.95
C ASP A 193 9.53 3.19 -15.40
N GLU A 194 8.19 3.20 -15.40
CA GLU A 194 7.37 4.35 -15.80
C GLU A 194 7.33 5.46 -14.73
N ALA A 195 7.64 5.12 -13.47
CA ALA A 195 7.78 6.09 -12.38
C ALA A 195 8.81 7.17 -12.71
N GLY A 196 8.32 8.38 -12.95
CA GLY A 196 9.12 9.56 -13.28
C GLY A 196 9.55 9.68 -14.75
N ARG A 197 9.12 8.76 -15.63
CA ARG A 197 9.27 8.94 -17.10
C ARG A 197 8.27 9.92 -17.68
N LEU A 198 7.06 9.94 -17.10
CA LEU A 198 5.98 10.86 -17.49
C LEU A 198 5.64 10.75 -18.98
N THR A 199 5.59 9.53 -19.53
CA THR A 199 5.32 9.30 -20.96
C THR A 199 3.98 9.88 -21.39
N ASN A 200 3.02 9.99 -20.45
CA ASN A 200 1.74 10.66 -20.67
C ASN A 200 1.79 12.22 -20.66
N GLY A 201 2.97 12.84 -20.58
CA GLY A 201 3.12 14.30 -20.63
C GLY A 201 2.71 15.06 -19.36
N ARG A 202 2.49 14.36 -18.24
CA ARG A 202 2.23 15.00 -16.94
C ARG A 202 3.44 15.81 -16.47
N SER A 203 3.18 16.84 -15.67
CA SER A 203 4.25 17.61 -15.03
C SER A 203 4.94 16.80 -13.92
N PRO A 204 6.28 16.88 -13.80
CA PRO A 204 7.03 16.19 -12.76
C PRO A 204 6.64 16.69 -11.36
N GLY A 205 6.58 15.76 -10.39
CA GLY A 205 6.22 16.06 -9.01
C GLY A 205 7.04 15.27 -7.98
N ILE A 206 7.42 15.92 -6.88
CA ILE A 206 8.15 15.21 -5.82
C ILE A 206 7.23 14.33 -4.98
N TYR A 207 5.95 14.70 -4.84
CA TYR A 207 5.00 14.10 -3.88
C TYR A 207 4.78 12.59 -4.10
N SER A 208 4.69 12.17 -5.36
CA SER A 208 4.54 10.76 -5.79
C SER A 208 5.82 10.16 -6.36
N GLN A 209 6.99 10.75 -6.09
CA GLN A 209 8.28 10.28 -6.59
C GLN A 209 8.34 10.23 -8.14
N ASP A 210 7.55 11.06 -8.83
CA ASP A 210 7.46 11.11 -10.30
C ASP A 210 8.20 12.33 -10.90
N HIS A 211 9.11 12.94 -10.14
CA HIS A 211 9.92 14.07 -10.57
C HIS A 211 11.08 13.66 -11.49
N LEU A 212 11.57 12.42 -11.36
CA LEU A 212 12.65 11.82 -12.14
C LEU A 212 12.48 10.31 -12.17
N PRO A 213 12.98 9.60 -13.22
CA PRO A 213 13.12 8.15 -13.19
C PRO A 213 13.86 7.69 -11.93
N ILE A 214 13.43 6.58 -11.30
CA ILE A 214 14.03 6.09 -10.04
C ILE A 214 15.56 5.97 -10.14
N VAL A 215 16.06 5.50 -11.28
CA VAL A 215 17.50 5.35 -11.54
C VAL A 215 18.29 6.65 -11.52
N GLU A 216 17.62 7.79 -11.73
CA GLU A 216 18.18 9.14 -11.74
C GLU A 216 17.99 9.89 -10.41
N GLN A 217 17.06 9.46 -9.56
CA GLN A 217 16.80 10.12 -8.27
C GLN A 217 18.01 10.04 -7.33
N GLN A 218 18.40 11.17 -6.73
CA GLN A 218 19.59 11.26 -5.85
C GLN A 218 19.26 11.21 -4.36
N GLU A 219 18.05 11.62 -3.99
CA GLU A 219 17.57 11.68 -2.61
C GLU A 219 16.12 11.23 -2.52
N VAL A 220 15.71 10.73 -1.35
CA VAL A 220 14.29 10.43 -1.12
C VAL A 220 13.53 11.72 -0.81
N VAL A 221 12.40 11.93 -1.49
CA VAL A 221 11.56 13.13 -1.39
C VAL A 221 10.07 12.78 -1.46
N GLY A 222 9.23 13.75 -1.14
CA GLY A 222 7.77 13.60 -1.23
C GLY A 222 7.19 12.78 -0.08
N HIS A 223 6.00 12.22 -0.32
CA HIS A 223 5.26 11.48 0.70
C HIS A 223 6.02 10.24 1.17
N ALA A 224 6.11 10.05 2.49
CA ALA A 224 6.98 9.03 3.08
C ALA A 224 6.55 7.59 2.76
N VAL A 225 5.25 7.29 2.91
CA VAL A 225 4.66 5.99 2.54
C VAL A 225 4.84 5.68 1.05
N ARG A 226 4.44 6.60 0.17
CA ARG A 226 4.55 6.44 -1.30
C ARG A 226 5.97 6.06 -1.71
N ALA A 227 6.97 6.77 -1.18
CA ALA A 227 8.37 6.50 -1.46
C ALA A 227 8.79 5.10 -0.97
N ALA A 228 8.51 4.75 0.28
CA ALA A 228 8.95 3.49 0.86
C ALA A 228 8.22 2.27 0.25
N TYR A 229 6.95 2.40 -0.15
CA TYR A 229 6.24 1.38 -0.92
C TYR A 229 6.81 1.23 -2.33
N LEU A 230 7.04 2.33 -3.06
CA LEU A 230 7.65 2.29 -4.39
C LEU A 230 9.02 1.59 -4.36
N PHE A 231 9.87 1.97 -3.40
CA PHE A 231 11.22 1.41 -3.29
C PHE A 231 11.22 -0.03 -2.76
N SER A 232 10.18 -0.44 -2.03
CA SER A 232 9.95 -1.86 -1.73
C SER A 232 9.65 -2.64 -3.01
N GLY A 233 8.74 -2.16 -3.87
CA GLY A 233 8.45 -2.79 -5.16
C GLY A 233 9.67 -2.81 -6.09
N ALA A 234 10.39 -1.70 -6.19
CA ALA A 234 11.61 -1.61 -6.99
C ALA A 234 12.72 -2.56 -6.49
N ALA A 235 12.89 -2.72 -5.17
CA ALA A 235 13.84 -3.69 -4.61
C ALA A 235 13.45 -5.14 -4.95
N ASP A 236 12.16 -5.47 -4.87
CA ASP A 236 11.63 -6.77 -5.26
C ASP A 236 11.91 -7.07 -6.75
N VAL A 237 11.55 -6.14 -7.66
CA VAL A 237 11.78 -6.26 -9.10
C VAL A 237 13.27 -6.37 -9.42
N ALA A 238 14.10 -5.48 -8.88
CA ALA A 238 15.54 -5.48 -9.12
C ALA A 238 16.20 -6.80 -8.69
N SER A 239 15.78 -7.35 -7.55
CA SER A 239 16.32 -8.62 -7.04
C SER A 239 15.92 -9.81 -7.90
N LEU A 240 14.64 -9.88 -8.31
CA LEU A 240 14.13 -11.00 -9.12
C LEU A 240 14.67 -10.99 -10.55
N GLN A 241 14.87 -9.81 -11.14
CA GLN A 241 15.38 -9.66 -12.50
C GLN A 241 16.91 -9.44 -12.56
N GLN A 242 17.59 -9.48 -11.41
CA GLN A 242 19.05 -9.25 -11.30
C GLN A 242 19.49 -7.89 -11.89
N ASP A 243 18.65 -6.86 -11.75
CA ASP A 243 18.92 -5.51 -12.27
C ASP A 243 19.77 -4.70 -11.28
N SER A 244 21.08 -4.74 -11.46
CA SER A 244 22.01 -4.00 -10.60
C SER A 244 21.85 -2.48 -10.69
N VAL A 245 21.37 -1.94 -11.82
CA VAL A 245 21.22 -0.49 -12.01
C VAL A 245 20.09 0.01 -11.13
N LEU A 246 18.94 -0.65 -11.20
CA LEU A 246 17.79 -0.33 -10.35
C LEU A 246 18.12 -0.59 -8.87
N PHE A 247 18.78 -1.70 -8.55
CA PHE A 247 19.16 -2.01 -7.16
C PHE A 247 20.10 -0.96 -6.56
N ASN A 248 21.08 -0.47 -7.34
CA ASN A 248 21.99 0.59 -6.92
C ASN A 248 21.25 1.93 -6.70
N ALA A 249 20.23 2.22 -7.50
CA ALA A 249 19.40 3.40 -7.31
C ALA A 249 18.59 3.34 -6.01
N VAL A 250 17.90 2.22 -5.77
CA VAL A 250 17.17 2.02 -4.50
C VAL A 250 18.12 2.07 -3.30
N SER A 251 19.31 1.48 -3.41
CA SER A 251 20.36 1.54 -2.38
C SER A 251 20.83 2.98 -2.11
N ARG A 252 21.00 3.80 -3.15
CA ARG A 252 21.37 5.22 -3.02
C ARG A 252 20.30 6.01 -2.28
N LEU A 253 19.02 5.80 -2.62
CA LEU A 253 17.89 6.46 -1.97
C LEU A 253 17.76 6.05 -0.51
N TRP A 254 17.97 4.77 -0.20
CA TRP A 254 18.04 4.26 1.16
C TRP A 254 19.17 4.94 1.96
N ASN A 255 20.37 5.03 1.37
CA ASN A 255 21.52 5.67 2.02
C ASN A 255 21.25 7.16 2.33
N ASN A 256 20.57 7.89 1.42
CA ASN A 256 20.15 9.27 1.70
C ASN A 256 19.17 9.33 2.89
N MET A 257 18.16 8.47 2.90
CA MET A 257 17.18 8.39 3.99
C MET A 257 17.87 8.16 5.34
N VAL A 258 18.71 7.14 5.45
CA VAL A 258 19.37 6.77 6.71
C VAL A 258 20.36 7.82 7.17
N ALA A 259 21.15 8.38 6.27
CA ALA A 259 22.20 9.32 6.63
C ALA A 259 21.66 10.71 7.00
N ARG A 260 20.49 11.11 6.47
CA ARG A 260 20.07 12.52 6.50
C ARG A 260 18.60 12.77 6.85
N LYS A 261 17.71 11.79 6.72
CA LYS A 261 16.25 12.00 6.81
C LYS A 261 15.51 11.01 7.70
N LEU A 262 16.24 10.35 8.61
CA LEU A 262 15.73 9.33 9.52
C LEU A 262 15.71 9.83 10.96
N TYR A 263 14.56 9.72 11.63
CA TYR A 263 14.44 10.02 13.05
C TYR A 263 15.07 8.93 13.93
N ILE A 264 15.45 9.30 15.15
CA ILE A 264 16.08 8.36 16.09
C ILE A 264 15.19 7.13 16.40
N THR A 265 13.87 7.27 16.28
CA THR A 265 12.85 6.23 16.45
C THR A 265 12.70 5.31 15.24
N GLY A 266 13.42 5.55 14.14
CA GLY A 266 13.21 4.86 12.87
C GLY A 266 12.06 5.43 12.02
N GLY A 267 11.35 6.45 12.53
CA GLY A 267 10.31 7.16 11.79
C GLY A 267 10.86 7.95 10.61
N ILE A 268 10.05 8.07 9.56
CA ILE A 268 10.36 8.83 8.33
C ILE A 268 9.18 9.77 8.00
N GLY A 269 9.49 10.93 7.43
CA GLY A 269 8.50 11.98 7.16
C GLY A 269 8.60 13.12 8.19
N SER A 270 9.36 14.16 7.83
CA SER A 270 9.62 15.30 8.73
C SER A 270 8.61 16.43 8.61
N ARG A 271 7.74 16.40 7.59
CA ARG A 271 6.76 17.47 7.32
C ARG A 271 5.33 16.93 7.32
N PRO A 272 4.44 17.53 8.12
CA PRO A 272 3.00 17.26 8.02
C PRO A 272 2.45 17.68 6.65
N GLN A 273 2.97 18.78 6.10
CA GLN A 273 2.61 19.19 4.75
C GLN A 273 3.13 18.16 3.73
N GLY A 274 2.21 17.44 3.11
CA GLY A 274 2.53 16.37 2.16
C GLY A 274 3.05 15.10 2.82
N GLU A 275 2.94 14.96 4.15
CA GLU A 275 3.12 13.69 4.88
C GLU A 275 4.47 13.02 4.56
N GLY A 276 5.52 13.84 4.50
CA GLY A 276 6.64 13.56 3.61
C GLY A 276 8.00 13.98 4.12
N PHE A 277 9.01 13.62 3.34
CA PHE A 277 10.39 13.97 3.57
C PHE A 277 10.62 15.47 3.35
N GLY A 278 11.28 16.11 4.31
CA GLY A 278 11.88 17.42 4.16
C GLY A 278 13.29 17.37 3.54
N PRO A 279 13.98 18.53 3.51
CA PRO A 279 15.39 18.61 3.16
C PRO A 279 16.27 17.76 4.08
N ASP A 280 17.49 17.48 3.61
CA ASP A 280 18.51 16.81 4.41
C ASP A 280 18.69 17.48 5.79
N TYR A 281 18.73 16.66 6.84
CA TYR A 281 18.90 17.03 8.26
C TYR A 281 17.74 17.82 8.88
N GLU A 282 16.61 17.99 8.18
CA GLU A 282 15.42 18.58 8.77
C GLU A 282 14.65 17.55 9.62
N LEU A 283 15.01 17.44 10.90
CA LEU A 283 14.46 16.45 11.84
C LEU A 283 13.85 17.13 13.08
N ASN A 284 12.79 17.91 12.89
CA ASN A 284 12.13 18.66 13.97
C ASN A 284 11.32 17.74 14.89
N ASN A 285 11.62 17.70 16.19
CA ASN A 285 10.95 16.76 17.11
C ASN A 285 9.46 17.04 17.34
N PHE A 286 9.04 18.31 17.34
CA PHE A 286 7.68 18.69 17.71
C PHE A 286 6.69 18.62 16.54
N ASN A 287 7.06 19.16 15.38
CA ASN A 287 6.19 19.24 14.20
C ASN A 287 6.55 18.20 13.13
N ASN A 288 7.06 17.02 13.50
CA ASN A 288 7.27 15.96 12.50
C ASN A 288 5.97 15.19 12.23
N TYR A 289 6.02 14.34 11.21
CA TYR A 289 4.90 13.50 10.84
C TYR A 289 5.10 12.06 11.32
N CYS A 290 6.18 11.41 10.90
CA CYS A 290 6.50 10.03 11.27
C CYS A 290 5.26 9.12 11.27
N GLU A 291 4.53 9.11 10.17
CA GLU A 291 3.28 8.34 10.05
C GLU A 291 3.52 6.86 10.40
N THR A 292 2.60 6.24 11.13
CA THR A 292 2.67 4.80 11.45
C THR A 292 2.78 3.95 10.18
N CYS A 293 2.04 4.28 9.12
CA CYS A 293 2.14 3.59 7.82
C CYS A 293 3.54 3.74 7.22
N ALA A 294 4.18 4.90 7.39
CA ALA A 294 5.54 5.13 6.87
C ALA A 294 6.57 4.30 7.65
N ALA A 295 6.36 4.06 8.95
CA ALA A 295 7.16 3.12 9.73
C ALA A 295 6.99 1.67 9.23
N VAL A 296 5.76 1.24 8.93
CA VAL A 296 5.49 -0.08 8.32
C VAL A 296 6.16 -0.20 6.95
N ALA A 297 6.02 0.81 6.09
CA ALA A 297 6.66 0.86 4.78
C ALA A 297 8.20 0.84 4.88
N ASN A 298 8.78 1.50 5.88
CA ASN A 298 10.22 1.49 6.13
C ASN A 298 10.69 0.09 6.58
N VAL A 299 9.90 -0.65 7.37
CA VAL A 299 10.16 -2.06 7.69
C VAL A 299 10.11 -2.91 6.42
N PHE A 300 9.12 -2.71 5.54
CA PHE A 300 9.00 -3.43 4.27
C PHE A 300 10.20 -3.21 3.35
N TRP A 301 10.69 -1.98 3.27
CA TRP A 301 11.84 -1.64 2.43
C TRP A 301 13.11 -2.27 2.98
N ASN A 302 13.40 -2.09 4.27
CA ASN A 302 14.58 -2.67 4.91
C ASN A 302 14.60 -4.21 4.85
N HIS A 303 13.45 -4.86 5.04
CA HIS A 303 13.35 -6.32 4.92
C HIS A 303 13.79 -6.81 3.54
N ARG A 304 13.36 -6.13 2.46
CA ARG A 304 13.74 -6.49 1.09
C ARG A 304 15.20 -6.23 0.79
N MET A 305 15.74 -5.11 1.27
CA MET A 305 17.17 -4.82 1.15
C MET A 305 18.02 -5.90 1.86
N PHE A 306 17.59 -6.35 3.05
CA PHE A 306 18.23 -7.47 3.74
C PHE A 306 18.16 -8.77 2.93
N LEU A 307 16.98 -9.16 2.44
CA LEU A 307 16.82 -10.38 1.65
C LEU A 307 17.69 -10.37 0.38
N ALA A 308 17.87 -9.21 -0.24
CA ALA A 308 18.67 -9.07 -1.46
C ALA A 308 20.19 -9.11 -1.21
N THR A 309 20.66 -8.70 -0.04
CA THR A 309 22.10 -8.44 0.22
C THR A 309 22.72 -9.28 1.33
N GLY A 310 21.92 -9.74 2.30
CA GLY A 310 22.41 -10.35 3.54
C GLY A 310 23.08 -9.37 4.51
N GLU A 311 23.03 -8.05 4.28
CA GLU A 311 23.70 -7.07 5.13
C GLU A 311 22.89 -6.71 6.39
N ALA A 312 23.49 -6.87 7.57
CA ALA A 312 22.83 -6.64 8.86
C ALA A 312 22.37 -5.19 9.10
N LYS A 313 23.00 -4.20 8.44
CA LYS A 313 22.64 -2.76 8.56
C LYS A 313 21.16 -2.48 8.26
N TYR A 314 20.56 -3.29 7.38
CA TYR A 314 19.13 -3.18 7.04
C TYR A 314 18.26 -3.71 8.19
N ILE A 315 18.70 -4.77 8.87
CA ILE A 315 18.01 -5.32 10.04
C ILE A 315 18.16 -4.40 11.26
N ASP A 316 19.32 -3.76 11.44
CA ASP A 316 19.51 -2.78 12.52
C ASP A 316 18.48 -1.62 12.41
N LEU A 317 18.22 -1.15 11.19
CA LEU A 317 17.20 -0.13 10.95
C LEU A 317 15.77 -0.69 11.08
N LEU A 318 15.52 -1.89 10.56
CA LEU A 318 14.24 -2.57 10.73
C LEU A 318 13.90 -2.70 12.22
N GLU A 319 14.84 -3.18 13.05
CA GLU A 319 14.67 -3.32 14.49
C GLU A 319 14.37 -1.97 15.14
N ARG A 320 15.16 -0.94 14.85
CA ARG A 320 14.93 0.41 15.37
C ARG A 320 13.52 0.89 15.09
N THR A 321 13.05 0.78 13.86
CA THR A 321 11.70 1.21 13.46
C THR A 321 10.64 0.34 14.12
N LEU A 322 10.81 -0.99 14.09
CA LEU A 322 9.84 -1.95 14.62
C LEU A 322 9.60 -1.75 16.12
N TYR A 323 10.66 -1.55 16.91
CA TYR A 323 10.56 -1.42 18.36
C TYR A 323 10.32 0.00 18.87
N ASN A 324 10.28 1.01 17.99
CA ASN A 324 10.04 2.39 18.37
C ASN A 324 8.93 3.02 17.52
N GLY A 325 9.26 3.56 16.35
CA GLY A 325 8.32 4.35 15.53
C GLY A 325 7.09 3.58 15.04
N LEU A 326 7.17 2.26 14.89
CA LEU A 326 6.04 1.42 14.46
C LEU A 326 5.11 1.11 15.62
N VAL A 327 5.62 0.50 16.70
CA VAL A 327 4.79 0.08 17.83
C VAL A 327 4.26 1.25 18.65
N ALA A 328 4.86 2.44 18.57
CA ALA A 328 4.28 3.66 19.11
C ALA A 328 2.90 3.98 18.50
N GLY A 329 2.67 3.54 17.25
CA GLY A 329 1.44 3.76 16.50
C GLY A 329 0.21 3.02 17.01
N VAL A 330 0.35 2.10 17.97
CA VAL A 330 -0.74 1.29 18.51
C VAL A 330 -0.69 1.24 20.04
N SER A 331 -1.83 1.46 20.69
CA SER A 331 -1.92 1.38 22.15
C SER A 331 -1.63 -0.03 22.66
N LEU A 332 -1.18 -0.14 23.91
CA LEU A 332 -1.01 -1.45 24.57
C LEU A 332 -2.33 -2.23 24.69
N SER A 333 -3.48 -1.55 24.69
CA SER A 333 -4.80 -2.20 24.63
C SER A 333 -5.17 -2.68 23.23
N GLY A 334 -4.53 -2.14 22.17
CA GLY A 334 -4.73 -2.55 20.78
C GLY A 334 -5.93 -1.92 20.07
N ASP A 335 -6.59 -0.93 20.69
CA ASP A 335 -7.85 -0.32 20.22
C ASP A 335 -7.76 1.18 19.94
N LYS A 336 -6.57 1.78 20.10
CA LYS A 336 -6.29 3.19 19.80
C LYS A 336 -5.01 3.28 19.01
N PHE A 337 -4.97 4.20 18.05
CA PHE A 337 -3.90 4.29 17.07
C PHE A 337 -3.45 5.74 16.90
N PHE A 338 -2.16 5.92 16.69
CA PHE A 338 -1.62 7.18 16.19
C PHE A 338 -1.54 7.13 14.67
N TYR A 339 -1.92 8.25 14.05
CA TYR A 339 -1.59 8.50 12.65
C TYR A 339 -0.13 8.97 12.57
N ASP A 340 0.16 10.14 13.16
CA ASP A 340 1.49 10.73 13.31
C ASP A 340 2.16 10.35 14.65
N ASN A 341 3.48 10.16 14.64
CA ASN A 341 4.27 9.77 15.82
C ASN A 341 5.34 10.81 16.15
N PRO A 342 4.97 11.99 16.69
CA PRO A 342 5.91 13.05 17.01
C PRO A 342 6.87 12.66 18.16
N LEU A 343 8.02 13.34 18.24
CA LEU A 343 9.05 13.07 19.25
C LEU A 343 8.95 14.04 20.44
N ALA A 344 8.01 14.97 20.39
CA ALA A 344 7.67 15.87 21.49
C ALA A 344 6.17 16.21 21.42
N SER A 345 5.52 16.35 22.58
CA SER A 345 4.11 16.73 22.68
C SER A 345 3.91 17.73 23.81
N LEU A 346 3.02 18.68 23.61
CA LEU A 346 2.51 19.60 24.65
C LEU A 346 1.16 19.14 25.23
N GLY A 347 0.74 17.89 24.92
CA GLY A 347 -0.54 17.31 25.34
C GLY A 347 -1.66 17.42 24.31
N GLY A 348 -1.34 17.54 23.01
CA GLY A 348 -2.30 17.72 21.92
C GLY A 348 -2.45 16.54 20.97
N HIS A 349 -1.79 15.41 21.24
CA HIS A 349 -1.83 14.19 20.44
C HIS A 349 -2.53 13.08 21.22
#